data_AF-A0A2E7GWS1-F1
#
_entry.id   AF-A0A2E7GWS1-F1
#
_cell.length_a   1.000
_cell.length_b   1.000
_cell.length_c   1.000
_cell.angle_alpha   90.00
_cell.angle_beta   90.00
_cell.angle_gamma   90.00
#
_symmetry.space_group_name_H-M   'P 1'
#
loop_
_entity.id
_entity.type
_entity.pdbx_description
1 polymer ?
#
loop_
_entity_poly.entity_id
_entity_poly.type
_entity_poly.pdbx_seq_one_letter_code
_entity_poly.pdbx_strand_id
1 'polypeptide(L)'
;MSASLASSLGFGKIASTDTIREVLRTQISSTVSPSLHRSSFESAGGSASEDWKETVQVLSEGVLAVIQRAISKGSDLLLEGVHYVPNKEVIDLWREAGGVATGVVLYVSSEQRHRGMIANREKHNGKKVDHYLGNLDRIREIQEELVLSGSEFGWLVIDPTKESDSIRLISSSLC
;
A
#
# COMPACT_ATOMS: atom_id res chain seq x y z
N MET A 1 8.58 2.38 7.90
CA MET A 1 9.56 2.04 6.85
C MET A 1 9.64 3.12 5.78
N SER A 2 8.51 3.59 5.22
CA SER A 2 8.45 4.57 4.12
C SER A 2 9.33 5.81 4.34
N ALA A 3 9.24 6.48 5.49
CA ALA A 3 10.06 7.66 5.80
C ALA A 3 11.57 7.37 5.84
N SER A 4 11.98 6.26 6.45
CA SER A 4 13.38 5.83 6.50
C SER A 4 13.92 5.47 5.12
N LEU A 5 13.11 4.80 4.29
CA LEU A 5 13.45 4.45 2.91
C LEU A 5 13.61 5.72 2.05
N ALA A 6 12.65 6.63 2.12
CA ALA A 6 12.70 7.90 1.40
C ALA A 6 13.95 8.71 1.76
N SER A 7 14.27 8.79 3.06
CA SER A 7 15.48 9.45 3.53
C SER A 7 16.76 8.77 3.06
N SER A 8 16.79 7.43 3.03
CA SER A 8 17.98 6.66 2.64
C SER A 8 18.26 6.72 1.14
N LEU A 9 17.20 6.76 0.33
CA LEU A 9 17.27 6.80 -1.14
C LEU A 9 17.16 8.22 -1.72
N GLY A 10 17.01 9.24 -0.88
CA GLY A 10 16.94 10.64 -1.32
C GLY A 10 15.67 11.01 -2.09
N PHE A 11 14.56 10.28 -1.89
CA PHE A 11 13.30 10.57 -2.58
C PHE A 11 12.79 11.98 -2.22
N GLY A 12 12.68 12.84 -3.24
CA GLY A 12 12.14 14.20 -3.07
C GLY A 12 10.62 14.25 -2.83
N LYS A 13 9.90 13.15 -3.10
CA LYS A 13 8.44 13.07 -2.95
C LYS A 13 7.98 11.71 -2.44
N ILE A 14 7.14 11.74 -1.41
CA ILE A 14 6.39 10.59 -0.90
C ILE A 14 4.90 10.88 -1.14
N ALA A 15 4.16 9.93 -1.70
CA ALA A 15 2.72 10.01 -1.85
C ALA A 15 2.07 8.81 -1.14
N SER A 16 1.09 9.09 -0.28
CA SER A 16 0.32 8.06 0.39
C SER A 16 -1.02 7.84 -0.32
N THR A 17 -1.35 6.60 -0.64
CA THR A 17 -2.65 6.26 -1.22
C THR A 17 -3.82 6.59 -0.29
N ASP A 18 -3.59 6.58 1.04
CA ASP A 18 -4.56 7.07 2.04
C ASP A 18 -4.79 8.58 1.92
N THR A 19 -3.76 9.36 1.60
CA THR A 19 -3.91 10.81 1.39
C THR A 19 -4.73 11.09 0.13
N ILE A 20 -4.48 10.35 -0.95
CA ILE A 20 -5.28 10.44 -2.19
C ILE A 20 -6.74 10.12 -1.87
N ARG A 21 -6.97 9.04 -1.10
CA ARG A 21 -8.30 8.65 -0.65
C ARG A 21 -8.98 9.74 0.17
N GLU A 22 -8.29 10.34 1.12
CA GLU A 22 -8.86 11.39 1.97
C GLU A 22 -9.28 12.62 1.16
N VAL A 23 -8.50 12.99 0.13
CA VAL A 23 -8.88 14.06 -0.80
C VAL A 23 -10.15 13.67 -1.58
N LEU A 24 -10.22 12.46 -2.14
CA LEU A 24 -11.41 12.02 -2.90
C LEU A 24 -12.67 11.97 -2.03
N ARG A 25 -12.55 11.59 -0.75
CA ARG A 25 -13.68 11.58 0.21
C ARG A 25 -14.30 12.95 0.45
N THR A 26 -13.55 14.04 0.24
CA THR A 26 -14.11 15.40 0.35
C THR A 26 -15.01 15.76 -0.84
N GLN A 27 -14.83 15.11 -1.98
CA GLN A 27 -15.53 15.39 -3.22
C GLN A 27 -16.64 14.37 -3.52
N ILE A 28 -16.48 13.14 -3.03
CA ILE A 28 -17.39 12.02 -3.30
C ILE A 28 -18.03 11.59 -1.98
N SER A 29 -19.36 11.70 -1.89
CA SER A 29 -20.10 11.36 -0.68
C SER A 29 -20.14 9.84 -0.44
N SER A 30 -20.40 9.45 0.82
CA SER A 30 -20.53 8.04 1.21
C SER A 30 -21.71 7.33 0.55
N THR A 31 -22.72 8.06 0.09
CA THR A 31 -23.85 7.48 -0.66
C THR A 31 -23.44 7.15 -2.11
N VAL A 32 -22.54 7.95 -2.70
CA VAL A 32 -22.10 7.76 -4.09
C VAL A 32 -20.99 6.71 -4.17
N SER A 33 -20.02 6.75 -3.25
CA SER A 33 -18.94 5.78 -3.18
C SER A 33 -18.71 5.34 -1.74
N PRO A 34 -19.47 4.35 -1.23
CA PRO A 34 -19.29 3.83 0.12
C PRO A 34 -17.88 3.29 0.38
N SER A 35 -17.24 2.71 -0.64
CA SER A 35 -15.90 2.14 -0.56
C SER A 35 -14.83 3.15 -0.13
N LEU A 36 -14.93 4.41 -0.55
CA LEU A 36 -14.04 5.48 -0.09
C LEU A 36 -14.17 5.79 1.40
N HIS A 37 -15.30 5.45 2.04
CA HIS A 37 -15.60 5.88 3.41
C HIS A 37 -15.45 4.80 4.48
N ARG A 38 -15.32 3.53 4.08
CA ARG A 38 -15.11 2.36 4.97
C ARG A 38 -13.64 1.98 5.14
N SER A 39 -13.23 1.37 6.25
CA SER A 39 -11.84 0.85 6.35
C SER A 39 -11.56 -0.15 5.21
N SER A 40 -10.33 -0.25 4.71
CA SER A 40 -10.01 -1.10 3.55
C SER A 40 -10.28 -2.60 3.80
N PHE A 41 -10.33 -2.99 5.08
CA PHE A 41 -10.67 -4.34 5.55
C PHE A 41 -12.13 -4.46 6.01
N GLU A 42 -12.93 -3.40 6.00
CA GLU A 42 -14.32 -3.45 6.46
C GLU A 42 -15.20 -4.15 5.43
N SER A 43 -16.15 -4.99 5.86
CA SER A 43 -17.02 -5.74 4.96
C SER A 43 -18.10 -4.89 4.31
N ALA A 44 -18.40 -5.13 3.03
CA ALA A 44 -19.60 -4.66 2.34
C ALA A 44 -20.38 -5.80 1.68
N GLY A 45 -20.26 -7.01 2.24
CA GLY A 45 -20.99 -8.19 1.78
C GLY A 45 -20.18 -9.15 0.89
N GLY A 46 -18.93 -8.81 0.55
CA GLY A 46 -18.00 -9.68 -0.16
C GLY A 46 -16.89 -10.27 0.72
N SER A 47 -15.99 -11.01 0.08
CA SER A 47 -14.69 -11.39 0.66
C SER A 47 -13.84 -10.15 0.95
N ALA A 48 -12.79 -10.28 1.77
CA ALA A 48 -11.93 -9.14 2.05
C ALA A 48 -11.19 -8.66 0.79
N SER A 49 -10.77 -9.59 -0.06
CA SER A 49 -10.11 -9.26 -1.34
C SER A 49 -11.04 -8.48 -2.29
N GLU A 50 -12.28 -8.91 -2.47
CA GLU A 50 -13.26 -8.22 -3.34
C GLU A 50 -13.58 -6.80 -2.83
N ASP A 51 -13.87 -6.68 -1.53
CA ASP A 51 -14.19 -5.41 -0.88
C ASP A 51 -13.02 -4.40 -0.95
N TRP A 52 -11.81 -4.91 -0.76
CA TRP A 52 -10.60 -4.11 -0.88
C TRP A 52 -10.36 -3.67 -2.34
N LYS A 53 -10.50 -4.58 -3.31
CA LYS A 53 -10.35 -4.28 -4.74
C LYS A 53 -11.36 -3.23 -5.22
N GLU A 54 -12.59 -3.24 -4.71
CA GLU A 54 -13.57 -2.18 -4.96
C GLU A 54 -13.04 -0.81 -4.51
N THR A 55 -12.42 -0.75 -3.33
CA THR A 55 -11.81 0.48 -2.81
C THR A 55 -10.62 0.92 -3.66
N VAL A 56 -9.76 -0.01 -4.08
CA VAL A 56 -8.63 0.27 -4.98
C VAL A 56 -9.12 0.81 -6.33
N GLN A 57 -10.18 0.25 -6.88
CA GLN A 57 -10.73 0.65 -8.19
C GLN A 57 -11.18 2.12 -8.18
N VAL A 58 -11.77 2.61 -7.09
CA VAL A 58 -12.17 4.04 -7.01
C VAL A 58 -10.95 4.97 -6.92
N LEU A 59 -9.82 4.46 -6.43
CA LEU A 59 -8.58 5.24 -6.23
C LEU A 59 -7.63 5.18 -7.43
N SER A 60 -7.83 4.25 -8.36
CA SER A 60 -6.87 3.92 -9.43
C SER A 60 -6.47 5.15 -10.26
N GLU A 61 -7.44 5.95 -10.70
CA GLU A 61 -7.20 7.16 -11.49
C GLU A 61 -6.41 8.22 -10.71
N GLY A 62 -6.72 8.40 -9.43
CA GLY A 62 -6.01 9.33 -8.56
C GLY A 62 -4.55 8.90 -8.33
N VAL A 63 -4.33 7.61 -8.11
CA VAL A 63 -2.99 7.02 -7.97
C VAL A 63 -2.19 7.15 -9.27
N LEU A 64 -2.80 6.79 -10.41
CA LEU A 64 -2.16 6.89 -11.72
C LEU A 64 -1.79 8.33 -12.07
N ALA A 65 -2.66 9.30 -11.76
CA ALA A 65 -2.37 10.72 -11.98
C ALA A 65 -1.13 11.19 -11.19
N VAL A 66 -0.94 10.71 -9.95
CA VAL A 66 0.24 11.03 -9.14
C VAL A 66 1.52 10.44 -9.75
N ILE A 67 1.46 9.19 -10.23
CA ILE A 67 2.56 8.50 -10.91
C ILE A 67 2.93 9.24 -12.20
N GLN A 68 1.96 9.44 -13.09
CA GLN A 68 2.17 10.13 -14.38
C GLN A 68 2.71 11.54 -14.18
N ARG A 69 2.26 12.25 -13.13
CA ARG A 69 2.79 13.57 -12.82
C ARG A 69 4.27 13.55 -12.43
N ALA A 70 4.71 12.54 -11.68
CA ALA A 70 6.10 12.39 -11.29
C ALA A 70 6.98 12.05 -12.51
N ILE A 71 6.51 11.12 -13.35
CA ILE A 71 7.14 10.76 -14.62
C ILE A 71 7.29 12.00 -15.51
N SER A 72 6.20 12.76 -15.73
CA SER A 72 6.20 13.98 -16.55
C SER A 72 7.15 15.07 -16.04
N LYS A 73 7.42 15.11 -14.72
CA LYS A 73 8.39 16.04 -14.12
C LYS A 73 9.83 15.54 -14.16
N GLY A 74 10.06 14.26 -14.48
CA GLY A 74 11.37 13.62 -14.29
C GLY A 74 11.80 13.61 -12.82
N SER A 75 10.85 13.45 -11.89
CA SER A 75 11.12 13.48 -10.45
C SER A 75 10.87 12.12 -9.80
N ASP A 76 11.68 11.77 -8.80
CA ASP A 76 11.49 10.55 -8.02
C ASP A 76 10.16 10.53 -7.26
N LEU A 77 9.59 9.34 -7.05
CA LEU A 77 8.37 9.12 -6.30
C LEU A 77 8.45 7.84 -5.46
N LEU A 78 8.23 7.97 -4.15
CA LEU A 78 7.85 6.86 -3.29
C LEU A 78 6.34 6.86 -3.10
N LEU A 79 5.63 5.92 -3.73
CA LEU A 79 4.21 5.69 -3.50
C LEU A 79 4.05 4.63 -2.39
N GLU A 80 3.26 4.92 -1.35
CA GLU A 80 3.04 4.01 -0.23
C GLU A 80 1.56 3.86 0.16
N GLY A 81 1.25 2.74 0.81
CA GLY A 81 -0.07 2.41 1.33
C GLY A 81 -0.69 1.16 0.69
N VAL A 82 -1.91 0.85 1.11
CA VAL A 82 -2.58 -0.42 0.79
C VAL A 82 -3.53 -0.34 -0.40
N HIS A 83 -3.84 0.86 -0.91
CA HIS A 83 -4.85 1.03 -1.94
C HIS A 83 -4.27 0.92 -3.36
N TYR A 84 -3.57 -0.17 -3.63
CA TYR A 84 -2.99 -0.48 -4.93
C TYR A 84 -2.85 -2.00 -5.09
N VAL A 85 -3.23 -2.54 -6.26
CA VAL A 85 -2.99 -3.95 -6.60
C VAL A 85 -1.67 -4.04 -7.36
N PRO A 86 -0.65 -4.75 -6.84
CA PRO A 86 0.60 -5.01 -7.54
C PRO A 86 0.38 -5.50 -8.97
N ASN A 87 1.09 -4.88 -9.91
CA ASN A 87 1.00 -5.20 -11.33
C ASN A 87 2.29 -4.78 -12.05
N LYS A 88 2.37 -5.07 -13.36
CA LYS A 88 3.57 -4.77 -14.16
C LYS A 88 3.47 -3.42 -14.87
N GLU A 89 2.27 -2.95 -15.15
CA GLU A 89 1.95 -1.80 -16.00
C GLU A 89 2.61 -0.52 -15.51
N VAL A 90 2.55 -0.23 -14.21
CA VAL A 90 3.18 0.99 -13.66
C VAL A 90 4.70 0.91 -13.66
N ILE A 91 5.24 -0.28 -13.41
CA ILE A 91 6.70 -0.51 -13.42
C ILE A 91 7.23 -0.35 -14.86
N ASP A 92 6.54 -0.94 -15.83
CA ASP A 92 6.88 -0.82 -17.25
C ASP A 92 6.72 0.63 -17.73
N LEU A 93 5.62 1.31 -17.39
CA LEU A 93 5.39 2.73 -17.70
C LEU A 93 6.56 3.63 -17.21
N TRP A 94 7.05 3.38 -16.00
CA TRP A 94 8.17 4.14 -15.43
C TRP A 94 9.49 3.87 -16.16
N ARG A 95 9.73 2.59 -16.53
CA ARG A 95 10.93 2.17 -17.27
C ARG A 95 10.94 2.67 -18.70
N GLU A 96 9.80 2.66 -19.38
CA GLU A 96 9.63 3.19 -20.73
C GLU A 96 9.89 4.71 -20.79
N ALA A 97 9.60 5.42 -19.70
CA ALA A 97 9.97 6.83 -19.54
C ALA A 97 11.46 7.07 -19.23
N GLY A 98 12.29 6.01 -19.18
CA GLY A 98 13.73 6.07 -18.92
C GLY A 98 14.11 6.05 -17.44
N GLY A 99 13.17 5.80 -16.53
CA GLY A 99 13.43 5.69 -15.10
C GLY A 99 13.71 4.25 -14.63
N VAL A 100 14.02 4.10 -13.35
CA VAL A 100 14.09 2.80 -12.67
C VAL A 100 12.95 2.69 -11.68
N ALA A 101 12.31 1.52 -11.63
CA ALA A 101 11.21 1.24 -10.72
C ALA A 101 11.29 -0.18 -10.17
N THR A 102 10.92 -0.32 -8.89
CA THR A 102 10.77 -1.58 -8.19
C THR A 102 9.47 -1.55 -7.38
N GLY A 103 8.76 -2.66 -7.36
CA GLY A 103 7.59 -2.84 -6.51
C GLY A 103 7.96 -3.58 -5.24
N VAL A 104 7.34 -3.23 -4.11
CA VAL A 104 7.60 -3.85 -2.80
C VAL A 104 6.30 -4.15 -2.08
N VAL A 105 6.13 -5.39 -1.64
CA VAL A 105 5.07 -5.82 -0.73
C VAL A 105 5.67 -6.15 0.62
N LEU A 106 5.18 -5.49 1.66
CA LEU A 106 5.52 -5.81 3.05
C LEU A 106 4.42 -6.68 3.64
N TYR A 107 4.81 -7.79 4.27
CA TYR A 107 3.88 -8.72 4.90
C TYR A 107 4.40 -9.20 6.25
N VAL A 108 3.53 -9.68 7.14
CA VAL A 108 3.93 -10.27 8.41
C VAL A 108 3.46 -11.72 8.46
N SER A 109 4.40 -12.65 8.38
CA SER A 109 4.06 -14.07 8.27
C SER A 109 3.39 -14.59 9.55
N SER A 110 3.90 -14.17 10.72
CA SER A 110 3.39 -14.57 12.02
C SER A 110 2.21 -13.71 12.43
N GLU A 111 1.05 -14.33 12.58
CA GLU A 111 -0.14 -13.66 13.08
C GLU A 111 0.08 -13.00 14.45
N GLN A 112 0.71 -13.71 15.39
CA GLN A 112 1.02 -13.17 16.72
C GLN A 112 1.85 -11.88 16.64
N ARG A 113 2.87 -11.85 15.78
CA ARG A 113 3.68 -10.63 15.55
C ARG A 113 2.87 -9.55 14.86
N HIS A 114 2.05 -9.89 13.87
CA HIS A 114 1.16 -8.95 13.18
C HIS A 114 0.21 -8.27 14.19
N ARG A 115 -0.42 -9.04 15.07
CA ARG A 115 -1.24 -8.51 16.16
C ARG A 115 -0.48 -7.56 17.07
N GLY A 116 0.73 -7.95 17.49
CA GLY A 116 1.59 -7.11 18.31
C GLY A 116 1.93 -5.78 17.64
N MET A 117 2.18 -5.79 16.32
CA MET A 117 2.44 -4.58 15.54
C MET A 117 1.20 -3.68 15.47
N ILE A 118 0.01 -4.23 15.22
CA ILE A 118 -1.26 -3.47 15.24
C ILE A 118 -1.48 -2.84 16.62
N ALA A 119 -1.34 -3.62 17.69
CA ALA A 119 -1.54 -3.15 19.06
C ALA A 119 -0.56 -2.04 19.43
N ASN A 120 0.71 -2.15 19.00
CA ASN A 120 1.72 -1.11 19.26
C ASN A 120 1.47 0.16 18.45
N ARG A 121 1.07 0.03 17.18
CA ARG A 121 0.75 1.17 16.29
C ARG A 121 -0.43 1.97 16.84
N GLU A 122 -1.48 1.29 17.30
CA GLU A 122 -2.72 1.91 17.76
C GLU A 122 -2.76 2.12 19.29
N LYS A 123 -1.63 1.96 20.00
CA LYS A 123 -1.57 2.01 21.48
C LYS A 123 -2.19 3.27 22.11
N HIS A 124 -2.15 4.40 21.40
CA HIS A 124 -2.73 5.67 21.86
C HIS A 124 -4.18 5.88 21.38
N ASN A 125 -4.74 4.94 20.61
CA ASN A 125 -6.05 4.99 19.97
C ASN A 125 -6.89 3.76 20.35
N GLY A 126 -7.14 3.52 21.64
CA GLY A 126 -7.73 2.26 22.16
C GLY A 126 -8.93 1.69 21.37
N LYS A 127 -9.92 2.51 20.99
CA LYS A 127 -11.07 2.04 20.18
C LYS A 127 -10.68 1.55 18.77
N LYS A 128 -9.60 2.09 18.20
CA LYS A 128 -9.07 1.65 16.90
C LYS A 128 -8.31 0.32 17.04
N VAL A 129 -7.63 0.07 18.16
CA VAL A 129 -6.94 -1.21 18.40
C VAL A 129 -7.92 -2.38 18.27
N ASP A 130 -9.03 -2.33 19.01
CA ASP A 130 -10.02 -3.42 19.01
C ASP A 130 -10.67 -3.60 17.63
N HIS A 131 -10.96 -2.50 16.94
CA HIS A 131 -11.52 -2.54 15.58
C HIS A 131 -10.58 -3.23 14.59
N TYR A 132 -9.27 -2.93 14.62
CA TYR A 132 -8.29 -3.58 13.75
C TYR A 132 -8.06 -5.05 14.13
N LEU A 133 -7.91 -5.34 15.43
CA LEU A 133 -7.69 -6.71 15.89
C LEU A 133 -8.90 -7.61 15.62
N GLY A 134 -10.12 -7.08 15.73
CA GLY A 134 -11.35 -7.80 15.39
C GLY A 134 -11.52 -8.08 13.90
N ASN A 135 -10.78 -7.38 13.03
CA ASN A 135 -10.77 -7.60 11.58
C ASN A 135 -9.45 -8.19 11.07
N LEU A 136 -8.64 -8.79 11.96
CA LEU A 136 -7.32 -9.31 11.61
C LEU A 136 -7.36 -10.31 10.46
N ASP A 137 -8.35 -11.21 10.44
CA ASP A 137 -8.48 -12.22 9.38
C ASP A 137 -8.64 -11.56 8.01
N ARG A 138 -9.48 -10.52 7.92
CA ARG A 138 -9.68 -9.75 6.68
C ARG A 138 -8.44 -8.96 6.29
N ILE A 139 -7.72 -8.39 7.27
CA ILE A 139 -6.43 -7.72 7.02
C ILE A 139 -5.41 -8.70 6.46
N ARG A 140 -5.37 -9.94 6.97
CA ARG A 140 -4.45 -10.99 6.53
C ARG A 140 -4.83 -11.55 5.16
N GLU A 141 -6.12 -11.68 4.86
CA GLU A 141 -6.60 -12.06 3.53
C GLU A 141 -6.19 -11.02 2.47
N ILE A 142 -6.32 -9.71 2.77
CA ILE A 142 -5.82 -8.64 1.89
C ILE A 142 -4.29 -8.72 1.74
N GLN A 143 -3.57 -9.01 2.84
CA GLN A 143 -2.12 -9.22 2.78
C GLN A 143 -1.74 -10.39 1.88
N GLU A 144 -2.49 -11.50 1.94
CA GLU A 144 -2.27 -12.67 1.08
C GLU A 144 -2.47 -12.32 -0.39
N GLU A 145 -3.53 -11.58 -0.73
CA GLU A 145 -3.76 -11.08 -2.09
C GLU A 145 -2.60 -10.18 -2.58
N LEU A 146 -2.11 -9.27 -1.73
CA LEU A 146 -0.94 -8.43 -2.04
C LEU A 146 0.32 -9.26 -2.26
N VAL A 147 0.55 -10.30 -1.45
CA VAL A 147 1.70 -11.20 -1.59
C VAL A 147 1.61 -12.02 -2.86
N LEU A 148 0.43 -12.55 -3.19
CA LEU A 148 0.18 -13.35 -4.40
C LEU A 148 0.43 -12.51 -5.66
N SER A 149 -0.25 -11.38 -5.79
CA SER A 149 -0.09 -10.46 -6.92
C SER A 149 1.33 -9.90 -7.01
N GLY A 150 1.92 -9.50 -5.87
CA GLY A 150 3.30 -9.04 -5.83
C GLY A 150 4.28 -10.09 -6.34
N SER A 151 4.14 -11.34 -5.89
CA SER A 151 4.98 -12.45 -6.36
C SER A 151 4.80 -12.74 -7.85
N GLU A 152 3.55 -12.73 -8.32
CA GLU A 152 3.19 -12.95 -9.73
C GLU A 152 3.88 -11.93 -10.66
N PHE A 153 3.89 -10.65 -10.27
CA PHE A 153 4.46 -9.57 -11.08
C PHE A 153 5.91 -9.22 -10.72
N GLY A 154 6.59 -10.07 -9.94
CA GLY A 154 8.02 -9.92 -9.63
C GLY A 154 8.36 -8.75 -8.71
N TRP A 155 7.42 -8.32 -7.87
CA TRP A 155 7.67 -7.37 -6.78
C TRP A 155 8.46 -8.05 -5.66
N LEU A 156 9.26 -7.27 -4.94
CA LEU A 156 9.95 -7.75 -3.74
C LEU A 156 8.92 -8.02 -2.64
N VAL A 157 8.88 -9.25 -2.11
CA VAL A 157 7.99 -9.62 -1.00
C VAL A 157 8.82 -9.81 0.26
N ILE A 158 8.65 -8.92 1.25
CA ILE A 158 9.55 -8.82 2.41
C ILE A 158 8.74 -8.94 3.70
N ASP A 159 9.19 -9.82 4.60
CA ASP A 159 8.75 -9.82 6.00
C ASP A 159 9.75 -9.01 6.85
N PRO A 160 9.44 -7.76 7.21
CA PRO A 160 10.37 -6.90 7.95
C PRO A 160 10.61 -7.39 9.39
N THR A 161 9.84 -8.36 9.87
CA THR A 161 10.07 -8.99 11.18
C THR A 161 11.08 -10.14 11.12
N LYS A 162 11.50 -10.52 9.92
CA LYS A 162 12.55 -11.54 9.67
C LYS A 162 13.75 -10.97 8.96
N GLU A 163 13.53 -9.99 8.07
CA GLU A 163 14.60 -9.32 7.33
C GLU A 163 15.19 -8.16 8.14
N SER A 164 16.46 -8.29 8.50
CA SER A 164 17.18 -7.30 9.32
C SER A 164 17.54 -6.02 8.55
N ASP A 165 17.68 -6.09 7.22
CA ASP A 165 18.09 -4.94 6.39
C ASP A 165 17.21 -4.81 5.13
N SER A 166 15.91 -4.61 5.34
CA SER A 166 14.95 -4.43 4.25
C SER A 166 15.27 -3.21 3.38
N ILE A 167 15.86 -2.15 3.95
CA ILE A 167 16.22 -0.93 3.20
C ILE A 167 17.31 -1.23 2.19
N ARG A 168 18.38 -1.93 2.58
CA ARG A 168 19.44 -2.33 1.64
C ARG A 168 18.92 -3.25 0.55
N LEU A 169 18.04 -4.19 0.90
CA LEU A 169 17.44 -5.10 -0.08
C LEU A 169 16.64 -4.32 -1.14
N ILE A 170 15.78 -3.38 -0.73
CA ILE A 170 15.02 -2.51 -1.64
C ILE A 170 15.96 -1.60 -2.44
N SER A 171 17.02 -1.07 -1.82
CA SER A 171 17.98 -0.21 -2.51
C SER A 171 18.71 -0.96 -3.63
N SER A 172 19.09 -2.22 -3.38
CA SER A 172 19.79 -3.06 -4.36
C SER A 172 18.94 -3.46 -5.57
N SER A 173 17.60 -3.41 -5.48
CA SER A 173 16.72 -3.72 -6.62
C SER A 173 16.47 -2.52 -7.54
N LEU A 174 16.93 -1.32 -7.15
CA LEU A 174 16.87 -0.09 -7.94
C LEU A 174 18.21 0.24 -8.62
N CYS A 175 19.25 -0.58 -8.43
CA CYS A 175 20.59 -0.42 -9.00
C CYS A 175 20.83 -1.37 -10.17
#